data_AF-A0A5J4NW41-F1
#
_entry.id   AF-A0A5J4NW41-F1
#
_cell.length_a   1.000
_cell.length_b   1.000
_cell.length_c   1.000
_cell.angle_alpha   90.00
_cell.angle_beta   90.00
_cell.angle_gamma   90.00
#
_symmetry.space_group_name_H-M   'P 1'
#
loop_
_entity.id
_entity.type
_entity.pdbx_description
1 polymer ?
#
loop_
_entity_poly.entity_id
_entity_poly.type
_entity_poly.pdbx_seq_one_letter_code
_entity_poly.pdbx_strand_id
1 'polypeptide(L)'
;MNDRHVIVHKSPHSSMGKSQGICLDDEQLHVTPESLTYRPKFPLPEELRNLSRCQTVCQYCGVSYLVLSEIKRLEECLSRLQTESTDLQVKVQFYEEEFSKRLNDGLGVRLEANQNELNALRTQLNNASKDTLHAQHTFREMQAKQETEREIWEQERGSLRGELASSLLNQLTYGDVNGQQYINSFGKQLTDYGSCFQNVD
;
A
#
# COMPACT_ATOMS: atom_id res chain seq x y z
N MET A 1 27.08 -2.34 30.23
CA MET A 1 26.74 -3.53 29.41
C MET A 1 25.56 -3.14 28.54
N ASN A 2 25.83 -2.61 27.34
CA ASN A 2 24.79 -2.18 26.39
C ASN A 2 25.14 -2.78 25.02
N ASP A 3 24.55 -3.93 24.71
CA ASP A 3 24.60 -4.54 23.39
C ASP A 3 23.61 -3.82 22.46
N ARG A 4 24.16 -3.02 21.55
CA ARG A 4 23.42 -2.48 20.41
C ARG A 4 23.36 -3.55 19.31
N HIS A 5 22.22 -4.20 19.16
CA HIS A 5 21.91 -4.97 17.96
C HIS A 5 21.77 -4.01 16.76
N VAL A 6 22.77 -4.05 15.87
CA VAL A 6 22.72 -3.40 14.57
C VAL A 6 21.97 -4.35 13.62
N ILE A 7 20.73 -4.02 13.29
CA ILE A 7 19.97 -4.71 12.25
C ILE A 7 20.51 -4.22 10.90
N VAL A 8 21.34 -5.05 10.28
CA VAL A 8 21.78 -4.86 8.89
C VAL A 8 20.64 -5.29 7.98
N HIS A 9 19.94 -4.32 7.38
CA HIS A 9 19.02 -4.59 6.29
C HIS A 9 19.82 -5.04 5.05
N LYS A 10 19.75 -6.33 4.73
CA LYS A 10 20.16 -6.87 3.42
C LYS A 10 19.18 -6.36 2.37
N SER A 11 19.68 -5.55 1.43
CA SER A 11 18.96 -5.16 0.23
C SER A 11 18.58 -6.39 -0.61
N PRO A 12 17.39 -6.41 -1.24
CA PRO A 12 17.02 -7.46 -2.17
C PRO A 12 17.81 -7.30 -3.47
N HIS A 13 18.52 -8.36 -3.84
CA HIS A 13 19.06 -8.54 -5.19
C HIS A 13 17.91 -8.55 -6.18
N SER A 14 17.70 -7.43 -6.88
CA SER A 14 16.91 -7.41 -8.11
C SER A 14 17.87 -7.70 -9.25
N SER A 15 17.65 -8.83 -9.91
CA SER A 15 18.36 -9.30 -11.09
C SER A 15 18.22 -8.28 -12.22
N MET A 16 19.21 -7.40 -12.34
CA MET A 16 19.45 -6.62 -13.55
C MET A 16 19.65 -7.60 -14.70
N GLY A 17 18.84 -7.42 -15.75
CA GLY A 17 18.98 -8.13 -17.01
C GLY A 17 20.44 -8.06 -17.47
N LYS A 18 20.92 -9.21 -17.94
CA LYS A 18 22.21 -9.33 -18.60
C LYS A 18 22.18 -8.42 -19.83
N SER A 19 22.62 -7.17 -19.70
CA SER A 19 23.21 -6.46 -20.81
C SER A 19 24.49 -7.22 -21.12
N GLN A 20 24.40 -8.14 -22.08
CA GLN A 20 25.55 -8.56 -22.85
C GLN A 20 26.09 -7.31 -23.51
N GLY A 21 26.93 -6.58 -22.78
CA GLY A 21 27.96 -5.76 -23.38
C GLY A 21 28.75 -6.74 -24.23
N ILE A 22 28.49 -6.69 -25.53
CA ILE A 22 29.35 -7.31 -26.51
C ILE A 22 30.63 -6.49 -26.38
N CYS A 23 31.56 -6.96 -25.56
CA CYS A 23 32.95 -6.65 -25.78
C CYS A 23 33.19 -7.15 -27.21
N LEU A 24 33.18 -6.22 -28.17
CA LEU A 24 33.74 -6.49 -29.46
C LEU A 24 35.21 -6.73 -29.15
N ASP A 25 35.57 -8.01 -29.10
CA ASP A 25 36.95 -8.43 -29.16
C ASP A 25 37.61 -7.64 -30.28
N ASP A 26 38.83 -7.16 -30.04
CA ASP A 26 39.75 -6.68 -31.06
C ASP A 26 40.00 -7.84 -32.05
N GLU A 27 39.02 -8.12 -32.89
CA GLU A 27 39.17 -8.93 -34.08
C GLU A 27 39.96 -8.03 -35.03
N GLN A 28 41.27 -8.06 -34.84
CA GLN A 28 42.24 -7.57 -35.79
C GLN A 28 41.84 -8.16 -37.14
N LEU A 29 41.19 -7.33 -37.95
CA LEU A 29 40.76 -7.66 -39.30
C LEU A 29 42.03 -8.04 -40.05
N HIS A 30 42.31 -9.35 -40.13
CA HIS A 30 43.42 -9.87 -40.89
C HIS A 30 43.02 -9.72 -42.36
N VAL A 31 43.30 -8.54 -42.91
CA VAL A 31 43.10 -8.23 -44.33
C VAL A 31 44.10 -9.09 -45.10
N THR A 32 43.65 -10.25 -45.55
CA THR A 32 44.40 -11.01 -46.55
C THR A 32 44.40 -10.22 -47.86
N PRO A 33 45.50 -10.25 -48.65
CA PRO A 33 45.62 -9.49 -49.91
C PRO A 33 44.52 -9.81 -50.94
N GLU A 34 43.81 -10.92 -50.76
CA GLU A 34 42.75 -11.39 -51.67
C GLU A 34 41.39 -10.69 -51.43
N SER A 35 41.16 -10.07 -50.27
CA SER A 35 39.87 -9.41 -49.97
C SER A 35 39.69 -8.02 -50.59
N LEU A 36 40.72 -7.48 -51.26
CA LEU A 36 40.70 -6.15 -51.88
C LEU A 36 40.12 -6.13 -53.31
N THR A 37 39.70 -7.27 -53.85
CA THR A 37 39.13 -7.34 -55.19
C THR A 37 37.60 -7.29 -55.16
N TYR A 38 37.04 -6.08 -55.02
CA TYR A 38 35.60 -5.87 -55.19
C TYR A 38 35.20 -6.15 -56.65
N ARG A 39 34.46 -7.25 -56.87
CA ARG A 39 33.84 -7.56 -58.17
C ARG A 39 32.39 -7.10 -58.17
N PRO A 40 31.99 -6.14 -59.02
CA PRO A 40 30.61 -5.68 -59.09
C PRO A 40 29.65 -6.83 -59.41
N LYS A 41 28.56 -6.94 -58.65
CA LYS A 41 27.52 -7.96 -58.86
C LYS A 41 26.84 -7.83 -60.23
N PHE A 42 26.80 -6.60 -60.75
CA PHE A 42 26.31 -6.29 -62.09
C PHE A 42 27.43 -5.58 -62.86
N PRO A 43 28.06 -6.24 -63.85
CA PRO A 43 29.10 -5.60 -64.65
C PRO A 43 28.50 -4.49 -65.52
N LEU A 44 29.33 -3.54 -65.94
CA LEU A 44 28.90 -2.49 -66.85
C LEU A 44 28.32 -3.11 -68.15
N PRO A 45 27.17 -2.64 -68.63
CA PRO A 45 26.63 -2.98 -69.95
C PRO A 45 27.68 -2.85 -71.06
N GLU A 46 27.55 -3.68 -72.10
CA GLU A 46 28.53 -3.79 -73.18
C GLU A 46 28.67 -2.49 -73.98
N GLU A 47 27.57 -1.76 -74.10
CA GLU A 47 27.48 -0.44 -74.72
C GLU A 47 28.34 0.59 -73.98
N LEU A 48 28.33 0.58 -72.64
CA LEU A 48 29.10 1.51 -71.82
C LEU A 48 30.57 1.13 -71.74
N ARG A 49 30.92 -0.15 -71.88
CA ARG A 49 32.31 -0.62 -71.95
C ARG A 49 33.02 -0.19 -73.23
N ASN A 50 32.26 -0.05 -74.32
CA ASN A 50 32.79 0.30 -75.64
C ASN A 50 32.88 1.83 -75.87
N LEU A 51 32.42 2.66 -74.93
CA LEU A 51 32.57 4.12 -74.99
C LEU A 51 34.03 4.54 -74.74
N SER A 52 34.48 5.53 -75.49
CA SER A 52 35.81 6.14 -75.26
C SER A 52 35.86 6.82 -73.89
N ARG A 53 37.03 6.81 -73.23
CA ARG A 53 37.21 7.47 -71.91
C ARG A 53 36.83 8.96 -71.92
N CYS A 54 37.04 9.64 -73.04
CA CYS A 54 36.69 11.04 -73.23
C CYS A 54 35.18 11.31 -73.19
N GLN A 55 34.34 10.29 -73.38
CA GLN A 55 32.87 10.39 -73.35
C GLN A 55 32.28 10.04 -71.99
N THR A 56 33.00 9.31 -71.13
CA THR A 56 32.49 8.83 -69.83
C THR A 56 33.10 9.55 -68.64
N VAL A 57 34.12 10.39 -68.87
CA VAL A 57 34.89 11.10 -67.86
C VAL A 57 34.82 12.62 -68.10
N CYS A 58 34.68 13.39 -67.03
CA CYS A 58 34.72 14.84 -67.09
C CYS A 58 36.13 15.35 -67.48
N GLN A 59 36.21 16.21 -68.49
CA GLN A 59 37.47 16.78 -68.98
C GLN A 59 38.17 17.71 -67.98
N TYR A 60 37.45 18.22 -66.98
CA TYR A 60 37.97 19.16 -65.99
C TYR A 60 38.44 18.49 -64.70
N CYS A 61 37.68 17.51 -64.20
CA CYS A 61 37.97 16.84 -62.91
C CYS A 61 38.37 15.37 -63.02
N GLY A 62 38.31 14.76 -64.21
CA GLY A 62 38.72 13.37 -64.41
C GLY A 62 37.81 12.30 -63.77
N VAL A 63 36.69 12.70 -63.18
CA VAL A 63 35.72 11.79 -62.55
C VAL A 63 34.73 11.26 -63.58
N SER A 64 34.35 9.98 -63.47
CA SER A 64 33.34 9.37 -64.34
C SER A 64 31.94 9.92 -64.03
N TYR A 65 31.20 10.31 -65.07
CA TYR A 65 29.79 10.75 -64.94
C TYR A 65 28.89 9.66 -64.35
N LEU A 66 29.23 8.38 -64.56
CA LEU A 66 28.50 7.25 -63.99
C LEU A 66 28.65 7.21 -62.46
N VAL A 67 29.87 7.40 -61.97
CA VAL A 67 30.15 7.46 -60.52
C VAL A 67 29.46 8.68 -59.90
N LEU A 68 29.50 9.83 -60.57
CA LEU A 68 28.83 11.04 -60.08
C LEU A 68 27.30 10.86 -59.99
N SER A 69 26.68 10.21 -60.98
CA SER A 69 25.22 9.97 -60.96
C SER A 69 24.80 9.01 -59.84
N GLU A 70 25.63 7.99 -59.56
CA GLU A 70 25.35 7.04 -58.51
C GLU A 70 25.53 7.66 -57.12
N ILE A 71 26.55 8.50 -56.93
CA ILE A 71 26.73 9.26 -55.69
C ILE A 71 25.50 10.15 -55.43
N LYS A 72 25.03 10.90 -56.44
CA LYS A 72 23.83 11.74 -56.30
C LYS A 72 22.59 10.93 -55.93
N ARG A 73 22.38 9.78 -56.59
CA ARG A 73 21.26 8.88 -56.28
C ARG A 73 21.34 8.35 -54.84
N LEU A 74 22.54 8.03 -54.35
CA LEU A 74 22.76 7.59 -52.98
C LEU A 74 22.54 8.72 -51.98
N GLU A 75 22.99 9.94 -52.27
CA GLU A 75 22.75 11.13 -51.45
C GLU A 75 21.24 11.43 -51.31
N GLU A 76 20.49 11.37 -52.41
CA GLU A 76 19.03 11.52 -52.41
C GLU A 76 18.36 10.41 -51.57
N CYS A 77 18.81 9.16 -51.73
CA CYS A 77 18.30 8.03 -50.96
C CYS A 77 18.58 8.21 -49.45
N LEU A 78 19.79 8.62 -49.08
CA LEU A 78 20.18 8.88 -47.71
C LEU A 78 19.38 10.03 -47.11
N SER A 79 19.19 11.13 -47.84
CA SER A 79 18.39 12.27 -47.39
C SER A 79 16.94 11.88 -47.11
N ARG A 80 16.34 11.07 -47.99
CA ARG A 80 15.00 10.53 -47.80
C ARG A 80 14.91 9.64 -46.56
N LEU A 81 15.84 8.69 -46.42
CA LEU A 81 15.88 7.78 -45.25
C LEU A 81 16.10 8.55 -43.94
N GLN A 82 16.94 9.58 -43.96
CA GLN A 82 17.19 10.42 -42.80
C GLN A 82 15.91 11.16 -42.40
N THR A 83 15.18 11.71 -43.37
CA THR A 83 13.91 12.40 -43.12
C THR A 83 12.86 11.45 -42.55
N GLU A 84 12.73 10.25 -43.12
CA GLU A 84 11.82 9.22 -42.61
C GLU A 84 12.20 8.79 -41.19
N SER A 85 13.49 8.57 -40.92
CA SER A 85 13.98 8.24 -39.57
C SER A 85 13.63 9.33 -38.56
N THR A 86 13.85 10.60 -38.90
CA THR A 86 13.50 11.72 -38.02
C THR A 86 11.99 11.83 -37.78
N ASP A 87 11.16 11.62 -38.81
CA ASP A 87 9.70 11.65 -38.67
C ASP A 87 9.20 10.50 -37.77
N LEU A 88 9.76 9.30 -37.95
CA LEU A 88 9.46 8.16 -37.08
C LEU A 88 9.89 8.40 -35.64
N GLN A 89 11.08 8.99 -35.41
CA GLN A 89 11.53 9.35 -34.07
C GLN A 89 10.59 10.33 -33.38
N VAL A 90 10.14 11.37 -34.08
CA VAL A 90 9.18 12.34 -33.55
C VAL A 90 7.85 11.66 -33.20
N LYS A 91 7.36 10.77 -34.07
CA LYS A 91 6.13 10.00 -33.81
C LYS A 91 6.26 9.11 -32.58
N VAL A 92 7.39 8.41 -32.43
CA VAL A 92 7.65 7.56 -31.27
C VAL A 92 7.65 8.40 -29.99
N GLN A 93 8.37 9.52 -29.96
CA GLN A 93 8.39 10.43 -28.81
C GLN A 93 6.99 10.93 -28.46
N PHE A 94 6.22 11.35 -29.46
CA PHE A 94 4.85 11.80 -29.26
C PHE A 94 3.98 10.72 -28.60
N TYR A 95 4.02 9.48 -29.12
CA TYR A 95 3.24 8.38 -28.54
C TYR A 95 3.72 7.97 -27.15
N GLU A 96 5.03 8.01 -26.88
CA GLU A 96 5.58 7.73 -25.55
C GLU A 96 5.08 8.76 -24.53
N GLU A 97 5.12 10.06 -24.87
CA GLU A 97 4.61 11.13 -24.02
C GLU A 97 3.09 10.99 -23.79
N GLU A 98 2.32 10.76 -24.85
CA GLU A 98 0.87 10.62 -24.75
C GLU A 98 0.48 9.39 -23.91
N PHE A 99 1.17 8.27 -24.12
CA PHE A 99 0.95 7.05 -23.37
C PHE A 99 1.35 7.20 -21.91
N SER A 100 2.51 7.80 -21.64
CA SER A 100 2.99 8.11 -20.29
C SER A 100 2.00 9.01 -19.55
N LYS A 101 1.46 10.03 -20.23
CA LYS A 101 0.43 10.90 -19.66
C LYS A 101 -0.83 10.14 -19.31
N ARG A 102 -1.39 9.36 -20.25
CA ARG A 102 -2.61 8.56 -20.00
C ARG A 102 -2.44 7.58 -18.85
N LEU A 103 -1.27 6.94 -18.76
CA LEU A 103 -0.93 6.07 -17.64
C LEU A 103 -0.87 6.83 -16.33
N ASN A 104 -0.15 7.95 -16.28
CA ASN A 104 -0.01 8.76 -15.07
C ASN A 104 -1.35 9.34 -14.61
N ASP A 105 -2.18 9.82 -15.53
CA ASP A 105 -3.52 10.33 -15.21
C ASP A 105 -4.40 9.19 -14.64
N GLY A 106 -4.42 8.02 -15.28
CA GLY A 106 -5.20 6.88 -14.81
C GLY A 106 -4.72 6.31 -13.47
N LEU A 107 -3.40 6.18 -13.30
CA LEU A 107 -2.78 5.76 -12.03
C LEU A 107 -3.01 6.81 -10.93
N GLY A 108 -2.89 8.10 -11.27
CA GLY A 108 -3.10 9.22 -10.36
C GLY A 108 -4.52 9.25 -9.80
N VAL A 109 -5.52 9.12 -10.66
CA VAL A 109 -6.94 9.04 -10.25
C VAL A 109 -7.18 7.86 -9.30
N ARG A 110 -6.61 6.68 -9.60
CA ARG A 110 -6.76 5.50 -8.73
C ARG A 110 -6.06 5.68 -7.39
N LEU A 111 -4.89 6.28 -7.39
CA LEU A 111 -4.12 6.54 -6.17
C LEU A 111 -4.85 7.55 -5.27
N GLU A 112 -5.39 8.61 -5.86
CA GLU A 112 -6.19 9.61 -5.15
C GLU A 112 -7.48 9.01 -4.58
N ALA A 113 -8.20 8.18 -5.35
CA ALA A 113 -9.38 7.47 -4.88
C ALA A 113 -9.07 6.57 -3.68
N ASN A 114 -8.01 5.75 -3.77
CA ASN A 114 -7.58 4.89 -2.67
C ASN A 114 -7.16 5.71 -1.43
N GLN A 115 -6.48 6.84 -1.64
CA GLN A 115 -6.06 7.71 -0.54
C GLN A 115 -7.26 8.33 0.18
N ASN A 116 -8.28 8.75 -0.58
CA ASN A 116 -9.53 9.27 -0.05
C ASN A 116 -10.30 8.21 0.73
N GLU A 117 -10.35 6.97 0.22
CA GLU A 117 -10.98 5.85 0.93
C GLU A 117 -10.26 5.53 2.25
N LEU A 118 -8.93 5.48 2.26
CA LEU A 118 -8.15 5.29 3.49
C LEU A 118 -8.39 6.41 4.51
N ASN A 119 -8.48 7.66 4.05
CA ASN A 119 -8.77 8.80 4.92
C ASN A 119 -10.19 8.72 5.51
N ALA A 120 -11.17 8.29 4.70
CA ALA A 120 -12.54 8.08 5.16
C ALA A 120 -12.60 6.96 6.21
N LEU A 121 -11.98 5.81 5.94
CA LEU A 121 -11.90 4.69 6.89
C LEU A 121 -11.19 5.09 8.19
N ARG A 122 -10.09 5.85 8.09
CA ARG A 122 -9.39 6.37 9.28
C ARG A 122 -10.28 7.28 10.12
N THR A 123 -11.09 8.11 9.47
CA THR A 123 -12.03 9.01 10.16
C THR A 123 -13.14 8.21 10.84
N GLN A 124 -13.69 7.20 10.16
CA GLN A 124 -14.68 6.30 10.75
C GLN A 124 -14.11 5.56 11.97
N LEU A 125 -12.89 5.02 11.88
CA LEU A 125 -12.24 4.35 13.00
C LEU A 125 -12.04 5.28 14.20
N ASN A 126 -11.62 6.52 13.97
CA ASN A 126 -11.46 7.50 15.03
C ASN A 126 -12.79 7.86 15.70
N ASN A 127 -13.86 8.01 14.93
CA ASN A 127 -15.18 8.29 15.48
C ASN A 127 -15.71 7.10 16.29
N ALA A 128 -15.66 5.89 15.73
CA ALA A 128 -16.05 4.67 16.45
C ALA A 128 -15.25 4.45 17.74
N SER A 129 -13.95 4.79 17.72
CA SER A 129 -13.10 4.75 18.92
C SER A 129 -13.57 5.74 19.99
N LYS A 130 -13.89 6.98 19.60
CA LYS A 130 -14.46 7.98 20.53
C LYS A 130 -15.81 7.54 21.09
N ASP A 131 -16.67 6.98 20.25
CA ASP A 131 -17.98 6.47 20.66
C ASP A 131 -17.83 5.33 21.66
N THR A 132 -16.87 4.43 21.42
CA THR A 132 -16.55 3.33 22.34
C THR A 132 -16.06 3.86 23.68
N LEU A 133 -15.16 4.85 23.68
CA LEU A 133 -14.68 5.48 24.92
C LEU A 133 -15.82 6.18 25.68
N HIS A 134 -16.71 6.87 24.98
CA HIS A 134 -17.87 7.52 25.59
C HIS A 134 -18.85 6.51 26.17
N ALA A 135 -19.13 5.42 25.46
CA ALA A 135 -19.96 4.31 25.95
C ALA A 135 -19.34 3.66 27.20
N GLN A 136 -18.03 3.45 27.23
CA GLN A 136 -17.35 2.93 28.42
C GLN A 136 -17.44 3.88 29.62
N HIS A 137 -17.28 5.18 29.39
CA HIS A 137 -17.39 6.18 30.45
C HIS A 137 -18.81 6.23 31.04
N THR A 138 -19.81 6.35 30.19
CA THR A 138 -21.22 6.39 30.60
C THR A 138 -21.66 5.10 31.29
N PHE A 139 -21.17 3.95 30.83
CA PHE A 139 -21.40 2.67 31.51
C PHE A 139 -20.80 2.65 32.91
N ARG A 140 -19.57 3.12 33.08
CA ARG A 140 -18.92 3.22 34.40
C ARG A 140 -19.67 4.16 35.34
N GLU A 141 -20.12 5.31 34.85
CA GLU A 141 -20.93 6.25 35.63
C GLU A 141 -22.26 5.63 36.08
N MET A 142 -22.91 4.87 35.19
CA MET A 142 -24.15 4.17 35.51
C MET A 142 -23.93 3.09 36.57
N GLN A 143 -22.84 2.33 36.48
CA GLN A 143 -22.46 1.34 37.49
C GLN A 143 -22.20 1.98 38.85
N ALA A 144 -21.43 3.08 38.89
CA ALA A 144 -21.16 3.80 40.13
C ALA A 144 -22.44 4.32 40.79
N LYS A 145 -23.37 4.90 40.01
CA LYS A 145 -24.68 5.32 40.52
C LYS A 145 -25.47 4.15 41.09
N GLN A 146 -25.54 3.04 40.37
CA GLN A 146 -26.25 1.84 40.82
C GLN A 146 -25.67 1.26 42.12
N GLU A 147 -24.34 1.30 42.28
CA GLU A 147 -23.66 0.88 43.50
C GLU A 147 -24.00 1.81 44.68
N THR A 148 -23.93 3.13 44.48
CA THR A 148 -24.32 4.09 45.53
C THR A 148 -25.79 3.97 45.92
N GLU A 149 -26.70 3.76 44.97
CA GLU A 149 -28.12 3.53 45.27
C GLU A 149 -28.31 2.24 46.07
N ARG A 150 -27.58 1.17 45.71
CA ARG A 150 -27.60 -0.09 46.47
C ARG A 150 -27.13 0.12 47.90
N GLU A 151 -26.01 0.82 48.10
CA GLU A 151 -25.48 1.12 49.43
C GLU A 151 -26.48 1.92 50.29
N ILE A 152 -27.14 2.92 49.71
CA ILE A 152 -28.19 3.71 50.38
C ILE A 152 -29.34 2.79 50.80
N TRP A 153 -29.86 1.97 49.88
CA TRP A 153 -30.93 1.01 50.19
C TRP A 153 -30.52 0.00 51.26
N GLU A 154 -29.27 -0.47 51.26
CA GLU A 154 -28.75 -1.37 52.30
C GLU A 154 -28.67 -0.69 53.66
N GLN A 155 -28.21 0.56 53.71
CA GLN A 155 -28.16 1.37 54.92
C GLN A 155 -29.56 1.64 55.48
N GLU A 156 -30.51 2.05 54.64
CA GLU A 156 -31.90 2.29 55.04
C GLU A 156 -32.56 1.02 55.59
N ARG A 157 -32.41 -0.12 54.90
CA ARG A 157 -32.87 -1.41 55.42
C ARG A 157 -32.23 -1.74 56.77
N GLY A 158 -30.94 -1.44 56.94
CA GLY A 158 -30.21 -1.62 58.20
C GLY A 158 -30.78 -0.74 59.32
N SER A 159 -31.04 0.53 59.04
CA SER A 159 -31.64 1.48 59.98
C SER A 159 -33.04 1.03 60.41
N LEU A 160 -33.91 0.68 59.45
CA LEU A 160 -35.26 0.20 59.72
C LEU A 160 -35.25 -1.09 60.56
N ARG A 161 -34.32 -2.02 60.30
CA ARG A 161 -34.13 -3.22 61.12
C ARG A 161 -33.69 -2.87 62.54
N GLY A 162 -32.78 -1.92 62.70
CA GLY A 162 -32.32 -1.43 63.99
C GLY A 162 -33.44 -0.78 64.80
N GLU A 163 -34.20 0.14 64.19
CA GLU A 163 -35.36 0.81 64.79
C GLU A 163 -36.43 -0.19 65.24
N LEU A 164 -36.75 -1.17 64.38
CA LEU A 164 -37.70 -2.23 64.72
C LEU A 164 -37.20 -3.08 65.90
N ALA A 165 -35.93 -3.48 65.91
CA ALA A 165 -35.33 -4.24 66.99
C ALA A 165 -35.34 -3.47 68.32
N SER A 166 -35.00 -2.17 68.29
CA SER A 166 -35.10 -1.29 69.46
C SER A 166 -36.54 -1.11 69.94
N SER A 167 -37.50 -0.97 69.02
CA SER A 167 -38.92 -0.88 69.34
C SER A 167 -39.44 -2.15 70.02
N LEU A 168 -39.10 -3.33 69.48
CA LEU A 168 -39.43 -4.62 70.07
C LEU A 168 -38.80 -4.80 71.46
N LEU A 169 -37.53 -4.43 71.62
CA LEU A 169 -36.84 -4.49 72.92
C LEU A 169 -37.52 -3.59 73.95
N ASN A 170 -37.92 -2.38 73.56
CA ASN A 170 -38.66 -1.45 74.42
C ASN A 170 -40.05 -1.99 74.79
N GLN A 171 -40.76 -2.65 73.87
CA GLN A 171 -42.03 -3.30 74.20
C GLN A 171 -41.85 -4.46 75.19
N LEU A 172 -40.74 -5.19 75.12
CA LEU A 172 -40.40 -6.25 76.08
C LEU A 172 -39.95 -5.72 77.45
N THR A 173 -39.42 -4.49 77.53
CA THR A 173 -38.96 -3.88 78.79
C THR A 173 -40.05 -3.08 79.51
N TYR A 174 -41.03 -2.53 78.78
CA TYR A 174 -42.20 -1.83 79.34
C TYR A 174 -43.48 -2.67 79.40
N GLY A 175 -43.46 -3.87 78.80
CA GLY A 175 -44.51 -4.88 78.93
C GLY A 175 -44.45 -5.57 80.29
N ASP A 176 -45.38 -5.16 81.14
CA ASP A 176 -45.91 -5.79 82.36
C ASP A 176 -45.54 -7.26 82.67
N VAL A 177 -45.54 -7.56 83.97
CA VAL A 177 -44.98 -8.70 84.72
C VAL A 177 -45.51 -10.12 84.35
N ASN A 178 -46.05 -10.33 83.15
CA ASN A 178 -46.59 -11.63 82.68
C ASN A 178 -46.00 -12.13 81.34
N GLY A 179 -45.00 -11.43 80.75
CA GLY A 179 -44.45 -11.75 79.42
C GLY A 179 -43.44 -12.92 79.33
N GLN A 180 -43.04 -13.54 80.44
CA GLN A 180 -41.98 -14.56 80.45
C GLN A 180 -42.37 -15.92 79.83
N GLN A 181 -43.65 -16.17 79.55
CA GLN A 181 -44.08 -17.45 78.92
C GLN A 181 -44.00 -17.46 77.39
N TYR A 182 -43.97 -16.31 76.70
CA TYR A 182 -44.01 -16.27 75.22
C TYR A 182 -42.63 -16.25 74.55
N ILE A 183 -41.57 -15.90 75.29
CA ILE A 183 -40.21 -15.78 74.72
C ILE A 183 -39.63 -17.16 74.34
N ASN A 184 -40.02 -18.22 75.06
CA ASN A 184 -39.56 -19.59 74.78
C ASN A 184 -40.25 -20.25 73.57
N SER A 185 -41.41 -19.77 73.12
CA SER A 185 -42.13 -20.35 71.97
C SER A 185 -41.77 -19.68 70.64
N PHE A 186 -41.38 -18.39 70.63
CA PHE A 186 -41.00 -17.69 69.39
C PHE A 186 -39.54 -17.93 68.97
N GLY A 187 -38.62 -18.14 69.92
CA GLY A 187 -37.21 -18.43 69.62
C GLY A 187 -36.98 -19.71 68.82
N LYS A 188 -37.94 -20.65 68.84
CA LYS A 188 -37.89 -21.89 68.06
C LYS A 188 -38.36 -21.75 66.60
N GLN A 189 -39.19 -20.75 66.29
CA GLN A 189 -39.72 -20.58 64.92
C GLN A 189 -38.77 -19.79 64.01
N LEU A 190 -37.93 -18.92 64.56
CA LEU A 190 -36.98 -18.11 63.76
C LEU A 190 -35.72 -18.89 63.35
N THR A 191 -35.36 -19.97 64.05
CA THR A 191 -34.25 -20.85 63.62
C THR A 191 -34.62 -21.69 62.39
N ASP A 192 -35.90 -21.96 62.14
CA ASP A 192 -36.31 -22.75 60.97
C ASP A 192 -36.26 -21.93 59.67
N TYR A 193 -36.63 -20.64 59.69
CA TYR A 193 -36.57 -19.78 58.48
C TYR A 193 -35.15 -19.33 58.09
N GLY A 194 -34.17 -19.41 59.01
CA GLY A 194 -32.76 -19.11 58.73
C GLY A 194 -32.04 -20.16 57.86
N SER A 195 -32.66 -21.34 57.67
CA SER A 195 -32.08 -22.45 56.91
C SER A 195 -32.39 -22.42 55.40
N CYS A 196 -33.27 -21.52 54.94
CA CYS A 196 -33.70 -21.49 53.52
C CYS A 196 -32.93 -20.52 52.62
N PHE A 197 -32.00 -19.71 53.13
CA PHE A 197 -31.31 -18.67 52.34
C PHE A 197 -29.83 -18.96 52.03
N GLN A 198 -29.36 -20.20 52.21
CA GLN A 198 -27.96 -20.59 51.93
C GLN A 198 -27.72 -21.28 50.58
N ASN A 199 -28.68 -21.33 49.65
CA ASN A 199 -28.41 -21.83 48.30
C ASN A 199 -29.11 -20.98 47.24
N VAL A 200 -28.40 -19.98 46.71
CA VAL A 200 -28.59 -19.48 45.35
C VAL A 200 -27.19 -19.16 44.81
N ASP A 201 -26.75 -19.98 43.85
CA ASP A 201 -25.59 -19.78 42.97
C ASP A 201 -25.75 -18.53 42.09
#